data_AF-A0A7X2PUQ7-F1
#
_entry.id   AF-A0A7X2PUQ7-F1
#
_cell.length_a   1.000
_cell.length_b   1.000
_cell.length_c   1.000
_cell.angle_alpha   90.00
_cell.angle_beta   90.00
_cell.angle_gamma   90.00
#
_symmetry.space_group_name_H-M   'P 1'
#
loop_
_entity.id
_entity.type
_entity.pdbx_description
1 polymer ?
#
loop_
_entity_poly.entity_id
_entity_poly.type
_entity_poly.pdbx_seq_one_letter_code
_entity_poly.pdbx_strand_id
1 'polypeptide(L)'
;MSSRNAILDSLRRSAAPATGRPAPLSGTRYADPVKQFEETLIAVGGRLVRGGDPADLDIYANAAKVASLVPGVPSRSVDLHAIQDPHELDGVDVAIIPGEFGVAENGAVWVPGEVLAPHRAIFVIAQHLILVVPADQIVDNLHQAYERIRWQPNSFGIFISGPSKTADIEQSLVMGAHGARSCTVILR
;
A
#
# COMPACT_ATOMS: atom_id res chain seq x y z
N MET A 1 9.10 -28.74 -36.00
CA MET A 1 8.17 -27.96 -35.14
C MET A 1 8.89 -27.68 -33.82
N SER A 2 8.91 -26.45 -33.31
CA SER A 2 9.57 -26.15 -32.03
C SER A 2 8.74 -26.67 -30.85
N SER A 3 9.41 -27.01 -29.74
CA SER A 3 8.74 -27.46 -28.51
C SER A 3 7.71 -26.46 -28.00
N ARG A 4 7.96 -25.15 -28.17
CA ARG A 4 7.00 -24.08 -27.85
C ARG A 4 5.68 -24.25 -28.60
N ASN A 5 5.74 -24.48 -29.91
CA ASN A 5 4.52 -24.60 -30.72
C ASN A 5 3.75 -25.87 -30.35
N ALA A 6 4.44 -26.99 -30.13
CA ALA A 6 3.81 -28.23 -29.67
C ALA A 6 3.07 -28.06 -28.34
N ILE A 7 3.66 -27.33 -27.38
CA ILE A 7 3.04 -27.03 -26.07
C ILE A 7 1.81 -26.12 -26.25
N LEU A 8 1.94 -25.01 -26.98
CA LEU A 8 0.83 -24.08 -27.19
C LEU A 8 -0.34 -24.75 -27.93
N ASP A 9 -0.05 -25.60 -28.91
CA ASP A 9 -1.09 -26.32 -29.63
C ASP A 9 -1.76 -27.39 -28.76
N SER A 10 -1.02 -28.04 -27.87
CA SER A 10 -1.58 -28.96 -26.88
C SER A 10 -2.51 -28.24 -25.90
N LEU A 11 -2.10 -27.06 -25.40
CA LEU A 11 -2.91 -26.22 -24.52
C LEU A 11 -4.19 -25.75 -25.20
N ARG A 12 -4.11 -25.30 -26.47
CA ARG A 12 -5.30 -24.89 -27.25
C ARG A 12 -6.28 -26.05 -27.47
N ARG A 13 -5.78 -27.25 -27.79
CA ARG A 13 -6.62 -28.45 -27.97
C ARG A 13 -7.28 -28.90 -26.66
N SER A 14 -6.61 -28.67 -25.54
CA SER A 14 -7.08 -29.10 -24.21
C SER A 14 -7.85 -27.99 -23.47
N ALA A 15 -7.98 -26.80 -24.07
CA ALA A 15 -8.64 -25.67 -23.43
C ALA A 15 -10.13 -25.96 -23.27
N ALA A 16 -10.65 -25.68 -22.07
CA ALA A 16 -12.08 -25.72 -21.83
C ALA A 16 -12.80 -24.74 -22.78
N PRO A 17 -14.07 -25.01 -23.17
CA PRO A 17 -14.86 -24.05 -23.93
C PRO A 17 -14.88 -22.69 -23.24
N ALA A 18 -14.72 -21.63 -24.03
CA ALA A 18 -14.81 -20.28 -23.50
C ALA A 18 -16.19 -20.07 -22.87
N THR A 19 -16.21 -19.76 -21.58
CA THR A 19 -17.42 -19.37 -20.86
C THR A 19 -17.54 -17.85 -20.88
N GLY A 20 -18.77 -17.35 -20.81
CA GLY A 20 -19.02 -15.91 -20.66
C GLY A 20 -18.41 -15.37 -19.36
N ARG A 21 -18.15 -14.06 -19.32
CA ARG A 21 -17.75 -13.41 -18.06
C ARG A 21 -18.90 -13.55 -17.04
N PRO A 22 -18.59 -13.73 -15.74
CA PRO A 22 -19.59 -13.63 -14.69
C PRO A 22 -20.33 -12.29 -14.76
N ALA A 23 -21.57 -12.27 -14.28
CA ALA A 23 -22.31 -11.02 -14.12
C ALA A 23 -21.53 -10.06 -13.18
N PRO A 24 -21.62 -8.73 -13.39
CA PRO A 24 -21.00 -7.77 -12.48
C PRO A 24 -21.50 -7.98 -11.04
N LEU A 25 -20.55 -8.07 -10.11
CA LEU A 25 -20.85 -8.17 -8.68
C LEU A 25 -21.16 -6.77 -8.14
N SER A 26 -22.16 -6.68 -7.27
CA SER A 26 -22.36 -5.48 -6.44
C SER A 26 -21.44 -5.58 -5.23
N GLY A 27 -20.47 -4.66 -5.13
CA GLY A 27 -19.57 -4.62 -3.99
C GLY A 27 -20.28 -4.20 -2.70
N THR A 28 -19.72 -4.62 -1.56
CA THR A 28 -20.19 -4.23 -0.23
C THR A 28 -20.24 -2.71 -0.08
N ARG A 29 -21.26 -2.20 0.60
CA ARG A 29 -21.36 -0.78 0.98
C ARG A 29 -21.45 -0.67 2.49
N TYR A 30 -20.78 0.33 3.04
CA TYR A 30 -20.77 0.59 4.47
C TYR A 30 -21.57 1.86 4.78
N ALA A 31 -22.31 1.85 5.88
CA ALA A 31 -23.03 3.04 6.34
C ALA A 31 -22.06 4.17 6.71
N ASP A 32 -20.88 3.81 7.22
CA ASP A 32 -19.77 4.70 7.54
C ASP A 32 -18.45 4.08 7.03
N PRO A 33 -18.03 4.39 5.80
CA PRO A 33 -16.79 3.84 5.23
C PRO A 33 -15.54 4.22 6.02
N VAL A 34 -15.51 5.39 6.68
CA VAL A 34 -14.37 5.84 7.47
C VAL A 34 -14.23 4.99 8.73
N LYS A 35 -15.34 4.75 9.43
CA LYS A 35 -15.35 3.86 10.59
C LYS A 35 -14.97 2.43 10.20
N GLN A 36 -15.51 1.91 9.10
CA GLN A 36 -15.13 0.58 8.63
C GLN A 36 -13.65 0.51 8.27
N PHE A 37 -13.11 1.53 7.60
CA PHE A 37 -11.69 1.61 7.28
C PHE A 37 -10.82 1.56 8.55
N GLU A 38 -11.19 2.31 9.59
CA GLU A 38 -10.51 2.29 10.88
C GLU A 38 -10.52 0.90 11.53
N GLU A 39 -11.69 0.27 11.61
CA GLU A 39 -11.85 -1.07 12.19
C GLU A 39 -11.02 -2.11 11.42
N THR A 40 -11.09 -2.09 10.08
CA THR A 40 -10.32 -3.01 9.25
C THR A 40 -8.81 -2.75 9.35
N LEU A 41 -8.38 -1.48 9.35
CA LEU A 41 -6.97 -1.11 9.49
C LEU A 41 -6.39 -1.61 10.81
N ILE A 42 -7.12 -1.46 11.91
CA ILE A 42 -6.74 -1.97 13.22
C ILE A 42 -6.66 -3.50 13.21
N ALA A 43 -7.65 -4.17 12.59
CA ALA A 43 -7.66 -5.63 12.48
C ALA A 43 -6.45 -6.20 11.72
N VAL A 44 -5.91 -5.45 10.76
CA VAL A 44 -4.68 -5.83 10.02
C VAL A 44 -3.39 -5.31 10.68
N GLY A 45 -3.46 -4.84 11.93
CA GLY A 45 -2.33 -4.41 12.75
C GLY A 45 -1.82 -2.99 12.47
N GLY A 46 -2.58 -2.18 11.74
CA GLY A 46 -2.31 -0.76 11.55
C GLY A 46 -2.81 0.10 12.71
N ARG A 47 -2.47 1.39 12.67
CA ARG A 47 -2.98 2.42 13.58
C ARG A 47 -3.62 3.54 12.78
N LEU A 48 -4.76 4.06 13.23
CA LEU A 48 -5.38 5.25 12.66
C LEU A 48 -5.16 6.47 13.56
N VAL A 49 -4.92 7.64 12.96
CA VAL A 49 -4.90 8.95 13.61
C VAL A 49 -5.80 9.88 12.80
N ARG A 50 -6.70 10.60 13.47
CA ARG A 50 -7.61 11.58 12.82
C ARG A 50 -7.05 12.98 13.00
N GLY A 51 -6.83 13.68 11.91
CA GLY A 51 -6.16 14.98 11.89
C GLY A 51 -4.70 14.93 12.37
N GLY A 52 -4.06 16.10 12.46
CA GLY A 52 -2.70 16.27 12.98
C GLY A 52 -1.59 16.19 11.93
N ASP A 53 -0.34 16.36 12.40
CA ASP A 53 0.85 16.26 11.58
C ASP A 53 1.62 14.96 11.81
N PRO A 54 2.16 14.29 10.76
CA PRO A 54 3.15 13.25 10.95
C PRO A 54 4.27 13.63 11.93
N ALA A 55 4.67 14.91 11.97
CA ALA A 55 5.68 15.42 12.88
C ALA A 55 5.30 15.34 14.37
N ASP A 56 3.99 15.25 14.68
CA ASP A 56 3.48 15.15 16.05
C ASP A 56 3.53 13.71 16.60
N LEU A 57 3.82 12.72 15.76
CA LEU A 57 3.85 11.32 16.17
C LEU A 57 5.19 10.97 16.84
N ASP A 58 5.12 10.25 17.97
CA ASP A 58 6.32 9.77 18.68
C ASP A 58 7.28 8.98 17.77
N ILE A 59 6.73 8.20 16.83
CA ILE A 59 7.53 7.44 15.86
C ILE A 59 8.36 8.35 14.94
N TYR A 60 7.86 9.54 14.60
CA TYR A 60 8.61 10.55 13.86
C TYR A 60 9.63 11.25 14.75
N ALA A 61 9.22 11.66 15.96
CA ALA A 61 10.08 12.38 16.88
C ALA A 61 11.35 11.59 17.21
N ASN A 62 11.20 10.28 17.46
CA ASN A 62 12.28 9.37 17.85
C ASN A 62 13.11 8.82 16.67
N ALA A 63 12.72 9.07 15.42
CA ALA A 63 13.43 8.55 14.25
C ALA A 63 14.67 9.37 13.91
N ALA A 64 15.81 8.73 13.66
CA ALA A 64 17.04 9.41 13.23
C ALA A 64 17.07 9.62 11.70
N LYS A 65 16.56 8.64 10.94
CA LYS A 65 16.47 8.66 9.49
C LYS A 65 15.00 8.65 9.05
N VAL A 66 14.55 9.78 8.51
CA VAL A 66 13.17 9.95 8.03
C VAL A 66 13.16 10.34 6.57
N ALA A 67 12.45 9.57 5.74
CA ALA A 67 12.14 9.93 4.37
C ALA A 67 10.70 10.42 4.28
N SER A 68 10.49 11.70 3.96
CA SER A 68 9.17 12.27 3.76
C SER A 68 8.91 12.58 2.29
N LEU A 69 7.78 12.10 1.79
CA LEU A 69 7.22 12.43 0.48
C LEU A 69 5.97 13.33 0.60
N VAL A 70 5.65 13.76 1.82
CA VAL A 70 4.49 14.64 2.11
C VAL A 70 4.98 16.10 2.16
N PRO A 71 4.45 17.00 1.32
CA PRO A 71 4.81 18.42 1.36
C PRO A 71 4.58 19.03 2.75
N GLY A 72 5.55 19.82 3.22
CA GLY A 72 5.50 20.49 4.52
C GLY A 72 5.99 19.63 5.70
N VAL A 73 6.20 18.33 5.51
CA VAL A 73 6.76 17.44 6.53
C VAL A 73 8.22 17.17 6.23
N PRO A 74 9.18 17.63 7.06
CA PRO A 74 10.59 17.56 6.72
C PRO A 74 11.14 16.14 6.82
N SER A 75 11.90 15.74 5.80
CA SER A 75 12.81 14.59 5.87
C SER A 75 13.96 14.86 6.85
N ARG A 76 14.55 13.81 7.39
CA ARG A 76 15.68 13.87 8.33
C ARG A 76 16.76 12.90 7.87
N SER A 77 17.92 13.43 7.47
CA SER A 77 19.09 12.63 7.08
C SER A 77 18.88 11.70 5.88
N VAL A 78 17.75 11.83 5.15
CA VAL A 78 17.41 11.03 3.97
C VAL A 78 16.83 11.95 2.92
N ASP A 79 17.53 12.09 1.79
CA ASP A 79 17.00 12.72 0.58
C ASP A 79 16.87 11.63 -0.49
N LEU A 80 15.63 11.23 -0.77
CA LEU A 80 15.34 10.16 -1.73
C LEU A 80 15.81 10.51 -3.15
N HIS A 81 15.88 11.80 -3.52
CA HIS A 81 16.35 12.20 -4.84
C HIS A 81 17.87 12.21 -4.96
N ALA A 82 18.59 12.32 -3.84
CA ALA A 82 20.05 12.26 -3.82
C ALA A 82 20.58 10.82 -3.84
N ILE A 83 19.78 9.85 -3.37
CA ILE A 83 20.15 8.42 -3.35
C ILE A 83 20.22 7.86 -4.77
N GLN A 84 21.33 7.21 -5.11
CA GLN A 84 21.51 6.55 -6.41
C GLN A 84 21.36 5.04 -6.29
N ASP A 85 21.85 4.45 -5.20
CA ASP A 85 21.72 3.02 -4.92
C ASP A 85 20.60 2.76 -3.90
N PRO A 86 19.54 2.01 -4.25
CA PRO A 86 18.48 1.64 -3.32
C PRO A 86 18.95 0.95 -2.03
N HIS A 87 20.14 0.34 -2.00
CA HIS A 87 20.72 -0.22 -0.77
C HIS A 87 21.00 0.86 0.30
N GLU A 88 21.18 2.12 -0.09
CA GLU A 88 21.38 3.24 0.84
C GLU A 88 20.11 3.58 1.65
N LEU A 89 18.96 3.04 1.25
CA LEU A 89 17.71 3.14 2.02
C LEU A 89 17.73 2.24 3.26
N ASP A 90 18.74 1.37 3.41
CA ASP A 90 18.88 0.53 4.59
C ASP A 90 19.00 1.37 5.88
N GLY A 91 18.27 0.90 6.90
CA GLY A 91 18.15 1.58 8.18
C GLY A 91 17.33 2.88 8.16
N VAL A 92 16.53 3.17 7.13
CA VAL A 92 15.49 4.22 7.22
C VAL A 92 14.48 3.82 8.30
N ASP A 93 14.31 4.68 9.31
CA ASP A 93 13.43 4.41 10.44
C ASP A 93 11.95 4.62 10.03
N VAL A 94 11.66 5.76 9.42
CA VAL A 94 10.28 6.15 9.06
C VAL A 94 10.21 6.63 7.62
N ALA A 95 9.25 6.10 6.87
CA ALA A 95 8.81 6.67 5.60
C ALA A 95 7.41 7.29 5.74
N ILE A 96 7.26 8.52 5.27
CA ILE A 96 6.00 9.27 5.29
C ILE A 96 5.54 9.45 3.85
N ILE A 97 4.40 8.86 3.50
CA ILE A 97 3.97 8.69 2.11
C ILE A 97 2.55 9.24 1.98
N PRO A 98 2.27 10.13 1.02
CA PRO A 98 0.90 10.53 0.73
C PRO A 98 0.15 9.39 0.02
N GLY A 99 -1.05 9.10 0.48
CA GLY A 99 -2.00 8.20 -0.18
C GLY A 99 -3.13 9.00 -0.81
N GLU A 100 -3.62 8.53 -1.97
CA GLU A 100 -4.68 9.21 -2.69
C GLU A 100 -6.07 8.95 -2.08
N PHE A 101 -6.32 7.69 -1.67
CA PHE A 101 -7.55 7.28 -1.00
C PHE A 101 -7.36 5.97 -0.21
N GLY A 102 -8.25 5.72 0.75
CA GLY A 102 -8.35 4.45 1.49
C GLY A 102 -9.51 3.57 1.02
N VAL A 103 -9.42 2.26 1.28
CA VAL A 103 -10.43 1.26 0.93
C VAL A 103 -10.94 0.57 2.19
N ALA A 104 -12.21 0.79 2.52
CA ALA A 104 -12.79 0.39 3.79
C ALA A 104 -12.77 -1.14 4.01
N GLU A 105 -13.07 -1.93 2.97
CA GLU A 105 -13.19 -3.39 3.11
C GLU A 105 -11.90 -4.11 3.52
N ASN A 106 -10.72 -3.53 3.23
CA ASN A 106 -9.43 -4.18 3.47
C ASN A 106 -8.41 -3.29 4.19
N GLY A 107 -8.82 -2.09 4.63
CA GLY A 107 -7.95 -1.16 5.35
C GLY A 107 -6.73 -0.72 4.53
N ALA A 108 -6.80 -0.81 3.20
CA ALA A 108 -5.68 -0.49 2.33
C ALA A 108 -5.70 0.97 1.87
N VAL A 109 -4.53 1.55 1.68
CA VAL A 109 -4.35 2.87 1.09
C VAL A 109 -3.78 2.72 -0.31
N TRP A 110 -4.40 3.38 -1.29
CA TRP A 110 -3.87 3.47 -2.64
C TRP A 110 -2.75 4.52 -2.71
N VAL A 111 -1.59 4.09 -3.20
CA VAL A 111 -0.42 4.93 -3.45
C VAL A 111 0.00 4.78 -4.91
N PRO A 112 -0.16 5.82 -5.74
CA PRO A 112 0.36 5.82 -7.11
C PRO A 112 1.88 5.66 -7.14
N GLY A 113 2.41 4.96 -8.15
CA GLY A 113 3.84 4.65 -8.23
C GLY A 113 4.74 5.88 -8.39
N GLU A 114 4.22 6.94 -9.01
CA GLU A 114 4.89 8.24 -9.15
C GLU A 114 5.17 8.92 -7.81
N VAL A 115 4.33 8.70 -6.79
CA VAL A 115 4.57 9.19 -5.42
C VAL A 115 5.82 8.57 -4.83
N LEU A 116 6.11 7.32 -5.17
CA LEU A 116 7.24 6.56 -4.65
C LEU A 116 8.53 6.77 -5.46
N ALA A 117 8.53 7.66 -6.44
CA ALA A 117 9.72 7.98 -7.21
C ALA A 117 10.74 8.77 -6.35
N PRO A 118 12.05 8.57 -6.55
CA PRO A 118 12.66 7.62 -7.50
C PRO A 118 12.75 6.18 -6.95
N HIS A 119 12.58 5.99 -5.64
CA HIS A 119 12.85 4.72 -4.97
C HIS A 119 11.60 4.02 -4.47
N ARG A 120 10.98 3.21 -5.34
CA ARG A 120 9.83 2.37 -4.96
C ARG A 120 10.09 1.45 -3.77
N ALA A 121 11.34 1.17 -3.43
CA ALA A 121 11.67 0.29 -2.31
C ALA A 121 11.39 0.92 -0.93
N ILE A 122 11.21 2.25 -0.86
CA ILE A 122 11.07 2.97 0.40
C ILE A 122 9.94 2.47 1.29
N PHE A 123 8.78 2.11 0.71
CA PHE A 123 7.64 1.62 1.50
C PHE A 123 7.85 0.20 2.08
N VAL A 124 8.85 -0.53 1.58
CA VAL A 124 9.18 -1.88 2.07
C VAL A 124 10.37 -1.84 3.03
N ILE A 125 11.39 -1.03 2.72
CA ILE A 125 12.66 -0.99 3.47
C ILE A 125 12.52 -0.21 4.78
N ALA A 126 11.70 0.85 4.82
CA ALA A 126 11.53 1.63 6.03
C ALA A 126 10.94 0.79 7.18
N GLN A 127 11.45 0.99 8.40
CA GLN A 127 10.98 0.24 9.57
C GLN A 127 9.54 0.59 9.94
N HIS A 128 9.11 1.83 9.70
CA HIS A 128 7.79 2.32 10.05
C HIS A 128 7.20 3.15 8.91
N LEU A 129 5.91 2.97 8.62
CA LEU A 129 5.19 3.77 7.64
C LEU A 129 4.23 4.75 8.32
N ILE A 130 4.19 5.97 7.82
CA ILE A 130 3.12 6.93 8.05
C ILE A 130 2.47 7.22 6.69
N LEU A 131 1.22 6.81 6.50
CA LEU A 131 0.45 7.10 5.30
C LEU A 131 -0.48 8.27 5.59
N VAL A 132 -0.47 9.30 4.74
CA VAL A 132 -1.32 10.48 4.91
C VAL A 132 -2.38 10.48 3.83
N VAL A 133 -3.65 10.37 4.22
CA VAL A 133 -4.79 10.21 3.30
C VAL A 133 -5.83 11.28 3.62
N PRO A 134 -6.45 11.93 2.62
CA PRO A 134 -7.57 12.83 2.88
C PRO A 134 -8.75 12.07 3.49
N ALA A 135 -9.35 12.60 4.55
CA ALA A 135 -10.41 11.94 5.32
C ALA A 135 -11.70 11.73 4.51
N ASP A 136 -11.94 12.54 3.49
CA ASP A 136 -13.06 12.44 2.55
C ASP A 136 -12.80 11.47 1.38
N GLN A 137 -11.58 10.92 1.29
CA GLN A 137 -11.17 9.99 0.24
C GLN A 137 -11.13 8.55 0.74
N ILE A 138 -12.27 8.02 1.18
CA ILE A 138 -12.44 6.60 1.52
C ILE A 138 -13.52 5.99 0.64
N VAL A 139 -13.18 4.90 -0.07
CA VAL A 139 -14.14 4.09 -0.85
C VAL A 139 -14.56 2.84 -0.09
N ASP A 140 -15.71 2.28 -0.43
CA ASP A 140 -16.20 1.08 0.24
C ASP A 140 -15.31 -0.13 -0.05
N ASN A 141 -14.95 -0.34 -1.32
CA ASN A 141 -14.36 -1.59 -1.81
C ASN A 141 -13.42 -1.37 -3.00
N LEU A 142 -12.69 -2.43 -3.37
CA LEU A 142 -11.73 -2.42 -4.47
C LEU A 142 -12.39 -2.17 -5.82
N HIS A 143 -13.65 -2.55 -6.05
CA HIS A 143 -14.33 -2.22 -7.30
C HIS A 143 -14.41 -0.71 -7.51
N GLN A 144 -14.86 0.03 -6.48
CA GLN A 144 -14.87 1.49 -6.49
C GLN A 144 -13.46 2.07 -6.57
N ALA A 145 -12.47 1.45 -5.93
CA ALA A 145 -11.08 1.86 -6.04
C ALA A 145 -10.58 1.80 -7.49
N TYR A 146 -10.79 0.67 -8.18
CA TYR A 146 -10.39 0.48 -9.57
C TYR A 146 -11.10 1.42 -10.54
N GLU A 147 -12.32 1.88 -10.23
CA GLU A 147 -13.02 2.92 -11.00
C GLU A 147 -12.36 4.31 -10.88
N ARG A 148 -11.68 4.58 -9.75
CA ARG A 148 -10.96 5.85 -9.50
C ARG A 148 -9.57 5.88 -10.13
N ILE A 149 -8.86 4.75 -10.12
CA ILE A 149 -7.48 4.70 -10.61
C ILE A 149 -7.40 5.13 -12.08
N ARG A 150 -6.47 6.04 -12.37
CA ARG A 150 -6.16 6.51 -13.73
C ARG A 150 -4.81 5.96 -14.15
N TRP A 151 -4.81 5.00 -15.07
CA TRP A 151 -3.58 4.37 -15.55
C TRP A 151 -2.95 5.19 -16.66
N GLN A 152 -1.69 5.59 -16.47
CA GLN A 152 -0.85 6.08 -17.56
C GLN A 152 -0.05 4.91 -18.17
N PRO A 153 0.40 4.99 -19.44
CA PRO A 153 1.29 3.99 -20.01
C PRO A 153 2.52 3.78 -19.12
N ASN A 154 2.85 2.53 -18.82
CA ASN A 154 3.97 2.14 -17.95
C ASN A 154 3.89 2.65 -16.50
N SER A 155 2.71 3.04 -16.02
CA SER A 155 2.48 3.35 -14.60
C SER A 155 2.24 2.09 -13.77
N PHE A 156 2.41 2.23 -12.46
CA PHE A 156 2.01 1.25 -11.47
C PHE A 156 1.45 1.99 -10.26
N GLY A 157 0.86 1.26 -9.32
CA GLY A 157 0.53 1.76 -8.00
C GLY A 157 0.28 0.59 -7.07
N ILE A 158 0.21 0.88 -5.77
CA ILE A 158 0.25 -0.13 -4.73
C ILE A 158 -0.86 0.15 -3.71
N PHE A 159 -1.53 -0.91 -3.29
CA PHE A 159 -2.38 -0.89 -2.10
C PHE A 159 -1.56 -1.34 -0.89
N ILE A 160 -1.40 -0.46 0.10
CA ILE A 160 -0.68 -0.73 1.34
C ILE A 160 -1.70 -0.95 2.46
N SER A 161 -1.76 -2.15 3.04
CA SER A 161 -2.70 -2.53 4.11
C SER A 161 -1.95 -2.91 5.39
N GLY A 162 -1.81 -1.94 6.30
CA GLY A 162 -1.12 -2.12 7.57
C GLY A 162 0.37 -2.43 7.44
N PRO A 163 1.02 -2.91 8.53
CA PRO A 163 2.43 -3.30 8.51
C PRO A 163 2.64 -4.58 7.68
N SER A 164 3.90 -4.92 7.41
CA SER A 164 4.27 -6.21 6.85
C SER A 164 3.78 -7.34 7.77
N LYS A 165 3.25 -8.41 7.18
CA LYS A 165 2.60 -9.53 7.87
C LYS A 165 2.99 -10.83 7.19
N THR A 166 3.46 -11.79 7.98
CA THR A 166 3.67 -13.16 7.55
C THR A 166 2.97 -14.07 8.54
N ALA A 167 2.15 -15.00 8.06
CA ALA A 167 1.59 -16.06 8.89
C ALA A 167 2.34 -17.35 8.56
N ASP A 168 2.82 -18.06 9.58
CA ASP A 168 3.31 -19.42 9.41
C ASP A 168 2.14 -20.39 9.13
N ILE A 169 2.43 -21.62 8.72
CA ILE A 169 1.46 -22.70 8.48
C ILE A 169 0.54 -22.91 9.69
N GLU A 170 1.04 -22.65 10.91
CA GLU A 170 0.30 -22.72 12.18
C GLU A 170 -0.56 -21.48 12.47
N GLN A 171 -0.69 -20.56 11.52
CA GLN A 171 -1.43 -19.29 11.65
C GLN A 171 -0.88 -18.33 12.72
N SER A 172 0.38 -18.53 13.14
CA SER A 172 1.07 -17.56 14.00
C SER A 172 1.43 -16.33 13.18
N LEU A 173 0.75 -15.21 13.45
CA LEU A 173 0.97 -13.96 12.75
C LEU A 173 2.21 -13.25 13.29
N VAL A 174 3.22 -13.06 12.43
CA VAL A 174 4.40 -12.25 12.72
C VAL A 174 4.28 -10.93 11.95
N MET A 175 4.29 -9.83 12.70
CA MET A 175 4.30 -8.47 12.15
C MET A 175 5.74 -8.02 11.91
N GLY A 176 6.02 -7.45 10.73
CA GLY A 176 7.29 -6.80 10.44
C GLY A 176 8.47 -7.73 10.12
N ALA A 177 8.22 -8.98 9.73
CA ALA A 177 9.30 -9.94 9.44
C ALA A 177 10.13 -9.57 8.18
N HIS A 178 9.47 -9.04 7.14
CA HIS A 178 10.07 -8.79 5.82
C HIS A 178 9.83 -7.36 5.29
N GLY A 179 9.30 -6.47 6.11
CA GLY A 179 9.05 -5.07 5.75
C GLY A 179 8.66 -4.26 6.97
N ALA A 180 7.96 -3.14 6.76
CA ALA A 180 7.58 -2.23 7.84
C ALA A 180 6.96 -2.93 9.06
N ARG A 181 7.52 -2.64 10.23
CA ARG A 181 7.13 -3.16 11.55
C ARG A 181 5.87 -2.51 12.09
N SER A 182 5.59 -1.28 11.67
CA SER A 182 4.31 -0.61 11.94
C SER A 182 3.84 0.21 10.74
N CYS A 183 2.54 0.45 10.68
CA CYS A 183 1.92 1.35 9.71
C CYS A 183 0.87 2.20 10.44
N THR A 184 1.06 3.51 10.39
CA THR A 184 0.08 4.49 10.90
C THR A 184 -0.54 5.21 9.70
N VAL A 185 -1.88 5.27 9.64
CA VAL A 185 -2.61 6.07 8.67
C VAL A 185 -3.13 7.32 9.37
N ILE A 186 -2.79 8.50 8.84
CA ILE A 186 -3.38 9.76 9.25
C ILE A 186 -4.47 10.11 8.25
N LEU A 187 -5.71 10.26 8.73
CA LEU A 187 -6.81 10.84 7.96
C LEU A 187 -6.83 12.35 8.18
N ARG A 188 -6.49 13.14 7.17
CA ARG A 188 -6.43 14.61 7.22
C ARG A 188 -7.65 15.28 6.63
#